data_AF-A0A1W9HHE3-F1
#
_entry.id   AF-A0A1W9HHE3-F1
#
_cell.length_a   1.000
_cell.length_b   1.000
_cell.length_c   1.000
_cell.angle_alpha   90.00
_cell.angle_beta   90.00
_cell.angle_gamma   90.00
#
_symmetry.space_group_name_H-M   'P 1'
#
loop_
_entity.id
_entity.type
_entity.pdbx_description
1 polymer ?
#
loop_
_entity_poly.entity_id
_entity_poly.type
_entity_poly.pdbx_seq_one_letter_code
_entity_poly.pdbx_strand_id
1 'polypeptide(L)'
;MLSSPVGDCYCAFCKSPRKYFIHKSLRPIHYVQAALLSTLLMYLIWSEFEARVFLIMAALLIALELGLLVRWRLYISCSKCGFDPVLYRKDPEIASKKVTQFMERYAADPQFELLPNPKKNLHHRRVPARLQHP
;
A
#
# COMPACT_ATOMS: atom_id res chain seq x y z
N MET A 1 10.47 3.35 -15.61
CA MET A 1 10.36 3.07 -14.16
C MET A 1 10.65 4.35 -13.39
N LEU A 2 9.62 5.16 -13.07
CA LEU A 2 9.82 6.35 -12.25
C LEU A 2 9.88 5.93 -10.78
N SER A 3 11.02 6.20 -10.14
CA SER A 3 11.21 6.08 -8.70
C SER A 3 10.09 6.84 -7.98
N SER A 4 9.14 6.10 -7.41
CA SER A 4 8.11 6.70 -6.56
C SER A 4 8.80 7.11 -5.26
N PRO A 5 8.58 8.33 -4.73
CA PRO A 5 9.16 8.71 -3.45
C PRO A 5 8.54 7.81 -2.38
N VAL A 6 9.41 7.02 -1.77
CA VAL A 6 9.08 6.09 -0.71
C VAL A 6 9.48 6.76 0.59
N GLY A 7 8.51 6.96 1.48
CA GLY A 7 8.79 7.43 2.84
C GLY A 7 9.26 6.25 3.69
N ASP A 8 10.15 6.52 4.65
CA ASP A 8 10.50 5.55 5.68
C ASP A 8 9.63 5.83 6.92
N CYS A 9 8.99 4.80 7.47
CA CYS A 9 8.19 4.88 8.69
C CYS A 9 8.42 3.66 9.57
N TYR A 10 8.14 3.80 10.87
CA TYR A 10 8.18 2.69 11.82
C TYR A 10 6.78 2.24 12.18
N CYS A 11 6.62 0.93 12.40
CA CYS A 11 5.40 0.42 13.00
C CYS A 11 5.26 0.91 14.46
N ALA A 12 4.09 1.42 14.85
CA ALA A 12 3.82 1.79 16.23
C ALA A 12 3.94 0.59 17.20
N PHE A 13 3.57 -0.61 16.76
CA PHE A 13 3.57 -1.81 17.60
C PHE A 13 4.95 -2.49 17.65
N CYS A 14 5.45 -2.96 16.50
CA CYS A 14 6.69 -3.75 16.45
C CYS A 14 7.95 -2.94 16.16
N LYS A 15 7.85 -1.61 15.94
CA LYS A 15 8.96 -0.71 15.60
C LYS A 15 9.82 -1.18 14.41
N SER A 16 9.27 -2.02 13.54
CA SER A 16 9.99 -2.47 12.34
C SER A 16 10.05 -1.33 11.32
N PRO A 17 11.22 -1.07 10.70
CA PRO A 17 11.34 -0.11 9.62
C PRO A 17 10.52 -0.58 8.42
N ARG A 18 9.76 0.33 7.82
CA ARG A 18 8.91 0.06 6.65
C ARG A 18 8.97 1.23 5.68
N LYS A 19 8.87 0.87 4.41
CA LYS A 19 8.80 1.78 3.29
C LYS A 19 7.33 1.92 2.89
N TYR A 20 6.80 3.14 2.88
CA TYR A 20 5.40 3.39 2.52
C TYR A 20 5.30 4.35 1.33
N PHE A 21 4.22 4.20 0.58
CA PHE A 21 3.89 5.11 -0.51
C PHE A 21 3.24 6.37 0.07
N ILE A 22 3.87 7.51 -0.17
CA ILE A 22 3.42 8.81 0.35
C ILE A 22 2.17 9.29 -0.39
N HIS A 23 2.12 9.07 -1.71
CA HIS A 23 1.06 9.61 -2.55
C HIS A 23 -0.13 8.65 -2.62
N LYS A 24 -1.31 9.19 -2.28
CA LYS A 24 -2.61 8.53 -2.45
C LYS A 24 -3.26 8.85 -3.80
N SER A 25 -2.85 9.92 -4.46
CA SER A 25 -3.47 10.45 -5.68
C SER A 25 -2.66 10.18 -6.95
N LEU A 26 -3.37 10.20 -8.09
CA LEU A 26 -2.78 10.12 -9.42
C LEU A 26 -1.90 11.33 -9.70
N ARG A 27 -0.64 11.06 -10.06
CA ARG A 27 0.27 12.07 -10.61
C ARG A 27 -0.15 12.46 -12.04
N PRO A 28 0.15 13.70 -12.49
CA PRO A 28 -0.15 14.16 -13.84
C PRO A 28 0.40 13.22 -14.94
N ILE A 29 1.52 12.54 -14.67
CA ILE A 29 2.09 11.56 -15.60
C ILE A 29 1.18 10.36 -15.89
N HIS A 30 0.34 9.96 -14.94
CA HIS A 30 -0.61 8.85 -15.14
C HIS A 30 -1.74 9.25 -16.09
N TYR A 31 -2.12 10.53 -16.15
CA TYR A 31 -3.09 11.03 -17.11
C TYR A 31 -2.53 10.98 -18.53
N VAL A 32 -1.27 11.39 -18.72
CA VAL A 32 -0.60 11.30 -20.03
C VAL A 32 -0.46 9.84 -20.48
N GLN A 33 -0.08 8.94 -19.55
CA GLN A 33 -0.01 7.51 -19.85
C GLN A 33 -1.38 6.91 -20.18
N ALA A 34 -2.43 7.29 -19.44
CA ALA A 34 -3.78 6.84 -19.71
C ALA A 34 -4.29 7.33 -21.08
N ALA A 35 -4.01 8.58 -21.44
CA ALA A 35 -4.39 9.15 -22.73
C ALA A 35 -3.66 8.48 -23.91
N LEU A 36 -2.36 8.20 -23.77
CA LEU A 36 -1.60 7.46 -24.78
C LEU A 36 -2.10 6.02 -24.90
N LEU A 37 -2.35 5.36 -23.77
CA LEU A 37 -2.83 3.98 -23.75
C LEU A 37 -4.25 3.85 -24.31
N SER A 38 -5.16 4.76 -23.98
CA SER A 38 -6.53 4.77 -24.52
C SER A 38 -6.53 4.99 -26.03
N THR A 39 -5.68 5.89 -26.52
CA THR A 39 -5.53 6.16 -27.95
C THR A 39 -4.98 4.95 -28.70
N LEU A 40 -3.95 4.31 -28.15
CA LEU A 40 -3.37 3.09 -28.71
C LEU A 40 -4.39 1.94 -28.76
N LEU A 41 -5.13 1.72 -27.67
CA LEU A 41 -6.18 0.70 -27.61
C LEU A 41 -7.29 0.95 -28.63
N MET A 42 -7.70 2.21 -28.81
CA MET A 42 -8.69 2.56 -29.81
C MET A 42 -8.22 2.23 -31.22
N TYR A 43 -6.99 2.65 -31.56
CA TYR A 43 -6.41 2.40 -32.87
C TYR A 43 -6.31 0.90 -33.18
N LEU A 44 -5.97 0.10 -32.16
CA LEU A 44 -5.79 -1.35 -32.30
C LEU A 44 -7.13 -2.10 -32.47
N ILE A 45 -8.21 -1.65 -31.83
CA ILE A 45 -9.50 -2.34 -31.87
C ILE A 45 -10.38 -1.87 -33.03
N TRP A 46 -10.47 -0.56 -33.26
CA TRP A 46 -11.42 0.02 -34.21
C TRP A 46 -10.77 0.64 -35.44
N SER A 47 -9.46 0.97 -35.41
CA SER A 47 -8.73 1.67 -36.49
C SER A 47 -9.31 3.03 -36.92
N GLU A 48 -10.45 3.45 -36.37
CA GLU A 48 -11.15 4.71 -36.59
C GLU A 48 -11.21 5.52 -35.29
N PHE A 49 -11.15 6.85 -35.40
CA PHE A 49 -11.12 7.74 -34.24
C PHE A 49 -12.53 8.19 -33.86
N GLU A 50 -13.22 7.41 -33.03
CA GLU A 50 -14.55 7.76 -32.52
C GLU A 50 -14.52 8.34 -31.10
N ALA A 51 -15.60 9.00 -30.69
CA ALA A 51 -15.77 9.55 -29.33
C ALA A 51 -15.69 8.49 -28.20
N ARG A 52 -15.68 7.19 -28.52
CA ARG A 52 -15.55 6.09 -27.55
C ARG A 52 -14.18 6.08 -26.85
N VAL A 53 -13.17 6.74 -27.41
CA VAL A 53 -11.85 6.93 -26.76
C VAL A 53 -12.02 7.54 -25.36
N PHE A 54 -12.93 8.49 -25.19
CA PHE A 54 -13.15 9.16 -23.90
C PHE A 54 -13.72 8.20 -22.85
N LEU A 55 -14.58 7.25 -23.25
CA LEU A 55 -15.11 6.23 -22.34
C LEU A 55 -14.01 5.26 -21.91
N ILE A 56 -13.16 4.83 -22.83
CA ILE A 56 -12.01 3.95 -22.54
C ILE A 56 -11.02 4.66 -21.61
N MET A 57 -10.71 5.92 -21.91
CA MET A 57 -9.82 6.73 -21.07
C MET A 57 -10.39 6.90 -19.65
N ALA A 58 -11.68 7.22 -19.52
CA ALA A 58 -12.34 7.36 -18.22
C ALA A 58 -12.30 6.03 -17.43
N ALA A 59 -12.59 4.90 -18.08
CA ALA A 59 -12.51 3.58 -17.45
C ALA A 59 -11.09 3.25 -16.97
N LEU A 60 -10.07 3.55 -17.77
CA LEU A 60 -8.66 3.36 -17.39
C LEU A 60 -8.27 4.23 -16.20
N LEU A 61 -8.70 5.49 -16.15
CA LEU A 61 -8.42 6.39 -15.02
C LEU A 61 -9.03 5.87 -13.72
N ILE A 62 -10.30 5.43 -13.76
CA ILE A 62 -10.97 4.84 -12.59
C ILE A 62 -10.21 3.58 -12.12
N ALA A 63 -9.84 2.71 -13.06
CA ALA A 63 -9.08 1.50 -12.74
C ALA A 63 -7.71 1.81 -12.10
N LEU A 64 -7.00 2.82 -12.62
CA LEU A 64 -5.72 3.27 -12.07
C LEU A 64 -5.89 3.85 -10.65
N GLU A 65 -6.93 4.65 -10.42
CA GLU A 65 -7.20 5.22 -9.10
C GLU A 65 -7.51 4.13 -8.07
N LEU A 66 -8.39 3.19 -8.41
CA LEU A 66 -8.70 2.03 -7.57
C LEU A 66 -7.45 1.19 -7.29
N GLY A 67 -6.63 0.94 -8.32
CA GLY A 67 -5.38 0.21 -8.19
C GLY A 67 -4.39 0.89 -7.22
N LEU A 68 -4.26 2.21 -7.30
CA LEU A 68 -3.41 2.99 -6.39
C LEU A 68 -3.94 2.96 -4.95
N LEU A 69 -5.26 3.08 -4.76
CA LEU A 69 -5.87 3.01 -3.44
C LEU A 69 -5.68 1.64 -2.78
N VAL A 70 -5.92 0.56 -3.53
CA VAL A 70 -5.72 -0.81 -3.04
C VAL A 70 -4.25 -1.04 -2.73
N ARG A 71 -3.33 -0.66 -3.63
CA ARG A 71 -1.89 -0.78 -3.41
C ARG A 71 -1.46 -0.03 -2.16
N TRP A 72 -1.88 1.23 -1.99
CA TRP A 72 -1.58 2.02 -0.80
C TRP A 72 -2.05 1.34 0.49
N ARG A 73 -3.26 0.76 0.48
CA ARG A 73 -3.82 0.04 1.63
C ARG A 73 -3.05 -1.24 1.98
N LEU A 74 -2.53 -1.95 0.97
CA LEU A 74 -1.71 -3.14 1.22
C LEU A 74 -0.36 -2.78 1.87
N TYR A 75 0.25 -1.66 1.47
CA TYR A 75 1.54 -1.23 2.01
C TYR A 75 1.45 -0.60 3.41
N ILE A 76 0.31 -0.02 3.78
CA ILE A 76 0.16 0.61 5.11
C ILE A 76 0.06 -0.42 6.25
N SER A 77 -0.50 -1.59 5.95
CA SER A 77 -0.64 -2.70 6.90
C SER A 77 0.71 -3.37 7.18
N CYS A 78 0.99 -3.73 8.44
CA CYS A 78 2.25 -4.36 8.82
C CYS A 78 2.27 -5.85 8.48
N SER A 79 3.18 -6.27 7.59
CA SER A 79 3.36 -7.70 7.28
C SER A 79 3.93 -8.52 8.45
N LYS A 80 4.63 -7.89 9.40
CA LYS A 80 5.25 -8.60 10.54
C LYS A 80 4.31 -8.85 11.71
N CYS A 81 3.37 -7.94 11.96
CA CYS A 81 2.50 -8.01 13.15
C CYS A 81 1.01 -7.83 12.85
N GLY A 82 0.62 -7.61 11.58
CA GLY A 82 -0.77 -7.39 11.20
C GLY A 82 -1.35 -6.04 11.64
N PHE A 83 -0.54 -5.13 12.20
CA PHE A 83 -1.03 -3.81 12.64
C PHE A 83 -1.44 -2.93 11.45
N ASP A 84 -2.69 -2.48 11.46
CA ASP A 84 -3.27 -1.54 10.49
C ASP A 84 -3.51 -0.17 11.16
N PRO A 85 -2.72 0.88 10.83
CA PRO A 85 -2.87 2.20 11.43
C PRO A 85 -4.17 2.90 11.02
N VAL A 86 -4.74 2.58 9.86
CA VAL A 86 -6.02 3.17 9.41
C VAL A 86 -7.14 2.67 10.28
N LEU A 87 -7.12 1.37 10.60
CA LEU A 87 -8.09 0.76 11.50
C LEU A 87 -7.89 1.23 12.94
N TYR A 88 -6.65 1.35 13.41
CA TYR A 88 -6.34 1.85 14.75
C TYR A 88 -6.87 3.27 14.98
N ARG A 89 -6.78 4.14 13.97
CA ARG A 89 -7.32 5.51 14.05
C ARG A 89 -8.85 5.55 14.12
N LYS A 90 -9.54 4.56 13.54
CA LYS A 90 -11.01 4.45 13.57
C LYS A 90 -11.47 3.81 14.88
N ASP A 91 -10.96 2.62 15.17
CA ASP A 91 -11.36 1.78 16.29
C ASP A 91 -10.13 1.04 16.86
N PRO A 92 -9.54 1.52 17.97
CA PRO A 92 -8.33 0.92 18.53
C PRO A 92 -8.58 -0.50 19.04
N GLU A 93 -9.78 -0.80 19.55
CA GLU A 93 -10.17 -2.12 20.04
C GLU A 93 -10.22 -3.18 18.93
N ILE A 94 -10.73 -2.81 17.75
CA ILE A 94 -10.77 -3.74 16.61
C ILE A 94 -9.37 -3.99 16.09
N ALA A 95 -8.52 -2.95 16.09
CA ALA A 95 -7.13 -3.09 15.69
C ALA A 95 -6.35 -4.02 16.63
N SER A 96 -6.53 -3.91 17.96
CA SER A 96 -5.86 -4.81 18.91
C SER A 96 -6.33 -6.26 18.77
N LYS A 97 -7.64 -6.48 18.56
CA LYS A 97 -8.21 -7.80 18.28
C LYS A 97 -7.59 -8.44 17.04
N LYS A 98 -7.44 -7.69 15.94
CA LYS A 98 -6.81 -8.21 14.70
C LYS A 98 -5.34 -8.56 14.88
N VAL A 99 -4.58 -7.75 15.61
CA VAL A 99 -3.17 -8.05 15.92
C VAL A 99 -3.07 -9.33 16.76
N THR A 100 -3.96 -9.49 17.74
CA THR A 100 -4.02 -10.69 18.59
C THR A 100 -4.32 -11.92 17.75
N GLN A 101 -5.37 -11.88 16.92
CA GLN A 101 -5.71 -12.96 15.98
C GLN A 101 -4.58 -13.29 15.00
N PHE A 102 -3.85 -12.28 14.51
CA PHE A 102 -2.69 -12.48 13.66
C PHE A 102 -1.58 -13.24 14.39
N MET A 103 -1.30 -12.87 15.64
CA MET A 103 -0.28 -13.52 16.48
C MET A 103 -0.68 -14.93 16.89
N GLU A 104 -1.96 -15.19 17.15
CA GLU A 104 -2.48 -16.53 17.44
C GLU A 104 -2.30 -17.45 16.23
N ARG A 105 -2.65 -16.99 15.02
CA ARG A 105 -2.40 -17.74 13.78
C ARG A 105 -0.91 -18.00 13.57
N TYR A 106 -0.09 -16.97 13.78
CA TYR A 106 1.36 -17.09 13.68
C TYR A 106 1.95 -18.10 14.67
N ALA A 107 1.38 -18.23 15.86
CA ALA A 107 1.80 -19.20 16.86
C ALA A 107 1.31 -20.63 16.57
N ALA A 108 0.18 -20.78 15.88
CA ALA A 108 -0.40 -22.08 15.53
C ALA A 108 0.30 -22.74 14.32
N ASP A 109 0.90 -21.96 13.43
CA ASP A 109 1.53 -22.48 12.22
C ASP A 109 2.99 -22.92 12.46
N PRO A 110 3.34 -24.22 12.34
CA PRO A 110 4.68 -24.75 12.61
C PRO A 110 5.74 -24.27 11.61
N GLN A 111 5.33 -23.75 10.45
CA GLN A 111 6.26 -23.15 9.48
C GLN A 111 6.82 -21.79 9.94
N PHE A 112 6.17 -21.12 10.89
CA PHE A 112 6.59 -19.81 11.38
C PHE A 112 7.55 -19.87 12.58
N GLU A 113 7.80 -21.06 13.16
CA GLU A 113 8.79 -21.24 14.24
C GLU A 113 10.22 -20.87 13.81
N LEU A 114 10.52 -21.05 12.52
CA LEU A 114 11.84 -20.76 11.92
C LEU A 114 12.00 -19.27 11.54
N LEU A 115 10.92 -18.50 11.52
CA LEU A 115 10.97 -17.08 11.17
C LEU A 115 11.34 -16.24 12.40
N PRO A 116 12.09 -15.14 12.22
CA PRO A 116 12.54 -14.32 13.33
C PRO A 116 11.34 -13.74 14.08
N ASN A 117 11.11 -14.24 15.30
CA ASN A 117 9.98 -13.86 16.13
C ASN A 117 9.88 -12.31 16.20
N PRO A 118 8.72 -11.73 15.84
CA PRO A 118 8.55 -10.28 15.84
C PRO A 118 8.77 -9.65 17.22
N LYS A 119 8.66 -10.44 18.30
CA LYS A 119 8.94 -10.03 19.69
C LYS A 119 10.43 -10.11 20.06
N LYS A 120 11.22 -11.03 19.48
CA LYS A 120 12.65 -11.20 19.85
C LYS A 120 13.57 -10.09 19.32
N ASN A 121 13.15 -9.36 18.29
CA ASN A 121 13.87 -8.21 17.75
C ASN A 121 13.47 -6.87 18.39
N LEU A 122 12.77 -6.89 19.54
CA LEU A 122 12.40 -5.69 20.32
C LEU A 122 13.58 -5.04 21.05
N HIS A 123 14.84 -5.40 20.76
CA HIS A 123 16.00 -4.64 21.22
C HIS A 123 15.77 -3.16 20.87
N HIS A 124 15.84 -2.29 21.89
CA HIS A 124 15.65 -0.84 21.85
C HIS A 124 16.35 -0.15 20.67
N ARG A 125 15.81 -0.26 19.45
CA ARG A 125 16.18 0.65 18.36
C ARG A 125 15.55 1.98 18.69
N ARG A 126 16.38 2.93 19.12
CA ARG A 126 16.01 4.34 19.18
C ARG A 126 15.50 4.74 17.79
N VAL A 127 14.25 5.17 17.72
CA VAL A 127 13.70 5.75 16.48
C VAL A 127 14.54 6.99 16.16
N PRO A 128 15.17 7.08 14.98
CA PRO A 128 15.95 8.26 14.63
C PRO A 128 15.03 9.49 14.65
N ALA A 129 15.49 10.58 15.28
CA ALA A 129 14.70 11.79 15.53
C ALA A 129 14.07 12.41 14.27
N ARG A 130 14.65 12.15 13.09
CA ARG A 130 14.14 12.58 11.78
C ARG A 130 12.74 12.03 11.44
N LEU A 131 12.31 10.95 12.08
CA LEU A 131 11.05 10.24 11.76
C LEU A 131 9.95 10.42 12.82
N GLN A 132 10.09 11.40 13.71
CA GLN A 132 9.11 11.69 14.78
C GLN A 132 7.98 12.64 14.35
N HIS A 133 8.07 13.24 13.16
CA HIS A 133 7.03 14.12 12.64
C HIS A 133 6.20 13.43 11.55
N PRO A 134 4.86 13.35 11.70
CA PRO A 134 3.94 12.77 10.73
C PRO A 134 3.73 13.62 9.48
#